data_AF-A0A1H0UYN3-F1
#
_entry.id   AF-A0A1H0UYN3-F1
#
_cell.length_a   1.000
_cell.length_b   1.000
_cell.length_c   1.000
_cell.angle_alpha   90.00
_cell.angle_beta   90.00
_cell.angle_gamma   90.00
#
_symmetry.space_group_name_H-M   'P 1'
#
loop_
_entity.id
_entity.type
_entity.pdbx_description
1 polymer ?
#
loop_
_entity_poly.entity_id
_entity_poly.type
_entity_poly.pdbx_seq_one_letter_code
_entity_poly.pdbx_strand_id
1 'polypeptide(L)'
;MIIVTTEFVPNKEIKELKGFVRGSTVQSKHIGRDIMASFKTIVGGEIKEYTEMMEEARKQAIGRMVDDAKAKGANAVICMRLETSSVMTNASEIIAYGTAVIVE
;
A
#
# COMPACT_ATOMS: atom_id res chain seq x y z
N MET A 1 9.69 9.76 6.43
CA MET A 1 10.37 8.80 5.55
C MET A 1 10.01 9.14 4.12
N ILE A 2 10.99 9.29 3.23
CA ILE A 2 10.74 9.57 1.82
C ILE A 2 10.27 8.27 1.16
N ILE A 3 9.23 8.33 0.34
CA ILE A 3 8.73 7.17 -0.42
C ILE A 3 8.53 7.62 -1.85
N VAL A 4 9.17 6.94 -2.79
CA VAL A 4 9.07 7.25 -4.22
C VAL A 4 8.87 5.97 -5.01
N THR A 5 8.17 6.09 -6.13
CA THR A 5 7.99 5.00 -7.10
C THR A 5 9.16 4.90 -8.07
N THR A 6 10.05 5.90 -8.10
CA THR A 6 11.28 5.97 -8.90
C THR A 6 12.43 5.20 -8.26
N GLU A 7 13.47 4.91 -9.04
CA GLU A 7 14.67 4.18 -8.57
C GLU A 7 15.59 5.01 -7.67
N PHE A 8 15.47 6.33 -7.70
CA PHE A 8 16.23 7.24 -6.85
C PHE A 8 15.37 8.44 -6.45
N VAL A 9 15.84 9.18 -5.44
CA VAL A 9 15.24 10.45 -5.03
C VAL A 9 16.03 11.59 -5.68
N PRO A 10 15.40 12.49 -6.45
CA PRO A 10 16.11 13.61 -7.07
C PRO A 10 16.88 14.45 -6.05
N ASN A 11 18.09 14.88 -6.41
CA ASN A 11 19.00 15.64 -5.55
C ASN A 11 19.38 14.93 -4.25
N LYS A 12 19.36 13.59 -4.23
CA LYS A 12 19.87 12.79 -3.12
C LYS A 12 20.72 11.62 -3.60
N GLU A 13 21.71 11.26 -2.81
CA GLU A 13 22.56 10.10 -3.06
C GLU A 13 22.15 8.92 -2.15
N ILE A 14 22.11 7.70 -2.70
CA ILE A 14 21.88 6.48 -1.90
C ILE A 14 23.20 6.09 -1.23
N LYS A 15 23.27 6.21 0.10
CA LYS A 15 24.45 5.86 0.90
C LYS A 15 24.47 4.39 1.29
N GLU A 16 23.31 3.83 1.62
CA GLU A 16 23.20 2.45 2.07
C GLU A 16 21.94 1.78 1.54
N LEU A 17 22.08 0.51 1.13
CA LEU A 17 20.97 -0.37 0.83
C LEU A 17 20.55 -1.13 2.10
N LYS A 18 19.29 -0.98 2.50
CA LYS A 18 18.68 -1.74 3.62
C LYS A 18 17.83 -2.93 3.15
N GLY A 19 17.66 -3.07 1.84
CA GLY A 19 17.04 -4.24 1.19
C GLY A 19 15.52 -4.14 1.05
N PHE A 20 14.90 -5.26 0.70
CA PHE A 20 13.46 -5.34 0.45
C PHE A 20 12.64 -5.03 1.71
N VAL A 21 11.56 -4.27 1.56
CA VAL A 21 10.58 -4.01 2.62
C VAL A 21 9.16 -4.17 2.12
N ARG A 22 8.26 -4.59 3.01
CA ARG A 22 6.84 -4.77 2.67
C ARG A 22 5.90 -4.54 3.83
N GLY A 23 4.65 -4.27 3.49
CA GLY A 23 3.52 -4.31 4.40
C GLY A 23 2.26 -4.67 3.62
N SER A 24 1.43 -5.54 4.17
CA SER A 24 0.18 -5.92 3.51
C SER A 24 -1.00 -5.90 4.48
N THR A 25 -2.20 -5.85 3.93
CA THR A 25 -3.47 -5.99 4.65
C THR A 25 -4.45 -6.77 3.79
N VAL A 26 -5.35 -7.53 4.41
CA VAL A 26 -6.37 -8.32 3.71
C VAL A 26 -7.74 -7.72 4.01
N GLN A 27 -8.49 -7.43 2.95
CA GLN A 27 -9.84 -6.89 3.04
C GLN A 27 -10.85 -7.95 2.61
N SER A 28 -11.85 -8.19 3.45
CA SER A 28 -12.96 -9.11 3.13
C SER A 28 -14.07 -8.36 2.37
N LYS A 29 -14.64 -9.00 1.34
CA LYS A 29 -15.81 -8.49 0.61
C LYS A 29 -17.09 -8.56 1.43
N HIS A 30 -17.11 -9.14 2.64
CA HIS A 30 -18.29 -9.08 3.50
C HIS A 30 -18.60 -7.63 3.93
N ILE A 31 -17.57 -6.82 4.22
CA ILE A 31 -17.71 -5.36 4.36
C ILE A 31 -18.24 -4.75 3.05
N GLY A 32 -17.70 -5.16 1.90
CA GLY A 32 -18.12 -4.67 0.59
C GLY A 32 -19.52 -5.07 0.13
N ARG A 33 -20.06 -6.20 0.62
CA ARG A 33 -21.38 -6.73 0.24
C ARG A 33 -22.51 -5.91 0.88
N ASP A 34 -22.33 -5.52 2.13
CA ASP A 34 -23.29 -4.65 2.83
C ASP A 34 -23.31 -3.25 2.19
N ILE A 35 -22.13 -2.76 1.79
CA ILE A 35 -21.98 -1.51 1.01
C ILE A 35 -22.66 -1.65 -0.37
N MET A 36 -22.36 -2.68 -1.16
CA MET A 36 -23.00 -2.85 -2.48
C MET A 36 -24.52 -3.04 -2.37
N ALA A 37 -25.03 -3.62 -1.29
CA ALA A 37 -26.46 -3.76 -1.04
C ALA A 37 -27.15 -2.40 -0.81
N SER A 38 -26.48 -1.44 -0.17
CA SER A 38 -26.99 -0.07 0.00
C SER A 38 -26.91 0.79 -1.27
N PHE A 39 -26.05 0.45 -2.24
CA PHE A 39 -25.82 1.21 -3.48
C PHE A 39 -26.35 0.57 -4.76
N LYS A 40 -27.32 -0.36 -4.66
CA LYS A 40 -27.95 -1.06 -5.80
C LYS A 40 -28.48 -0.15 -6.94
N THR A 41 -28.56 1.17 -6.74
CA THR A 41 -29.03 2.18 -7.69
C THR A 41 -27.94 2.98 -8.41
N ILE A 42 -26.64 2.82 -8.11
CA ILE A 42 -25.59 3.61 -8.79
C ILE A 42 -25.30 3.02 -10.18
N VAL A 43 -25.89 3.62 -11.21
CA VAL A 43 -25.54 3.39 -12.61
C VAL A 43 -24.35 4.28 -12.97
N GLY A 44 -23.16 3.69 -13.03
CA GLY A 44 -21.93 4.35 -13.48
C GLY A 44 -21.40 5.39 -12.49
N GLY A 45 -20.36 5.04 -11.74
CA GLY A 45 -19.74 5.95 -10.78
C GLY A 45 -18.81 5.22 -9.81
N GLU A 46 -18.09 6.00 -9.02
CA GLU A 46 -17.28 5.49 -7.92
C GLU A 46 -18.17 5.01 -6.77
N ILE A 47 -17.87 3.84 -6.19
CA ILE A 47 -18.54 3.35 -4.99
C ILE A 47 -17.78 3.93 -3.79
N LYS A 48 -18.26 5.06 -3.27
CA LYS A 48 -17.53 5.90 -2.32
C LYS A 48 -17.01 5.14 -1.09
N GLU A 49 -17.86 4.33 -0.47
CA GLU A 49 -17.51 3.55 0.72
C GLU A 49 -16.48 2.45 0.40
N TYR A 50 -16.55 1.89 -0.82
CA TYR A 50 -15.53 0.94 -1.28
C TYR A 50 -14.20 1.66 -1.53
N THR A 51 -14.23 2.86 -2.11
CA THR A 51 -13.04 3.70 -2.25
C THR A 51 -12.43 4.04 -0.89
N GLU A 52 -13.25 4.47 0.07
CA GLU A 52 -12.80 4.78 1.43
C GLU A 52 -12.17 3.56 2.10
N MET A 53 -12.78 2.38 1.96
CA MET A 53 -12.22 1.11 2.43
C MET A 53 -10.88 0.79 1.77
N MET A 54 -10.76 0.94 0.44
CA MET A 54 -9.51 0.70 -0.28
C MET A 54 -8.43 1.70 0.10
N GLU A 55 -8.80 2.95 0.38
CA GLU A 55 -7.88 3.97 0.84
C GLU A 55 -7.30 3.66 2.21
N GLU A 56 -8.15 3.25 3.16
CA GLU A 56 -7.70 2.81 4.48
C GLU A 56 -6.78 1.58 4.37
N ALA A 57 -7.15 0.61 3.53
CA ALA A 57 -6.33 -0.57 3.31
C ALA A 57 -4.95 -0.23 2.73
N ARG A 58 -4.86 0.70 1.77
CA ARG A 58 -3.58 1.20 1.25
C ARG A 58 -2.75 1.89 2.33
N LYS A 59 -3.37 2.76 3.14
CA LYS A 59 -2.68 3.44 4.25
C LYS A 59 -2.07 2.45 5.24
N GLN A 60 -2.81 1.40 5.61
CA GLN A 60 -2.32 0.35 6.50
C GLN A 60 -1.15 -0.42 5.89
N ALA A 61 -1.26 -0.84 4.62
CA ALA A 61 -0.19 -1.55 3.92
C ALA A 61 1.08 -0.70 3.84
N ILE A 62 0.96 0.58 3.46
CA ILE A 62 2.07 1.53 3.40
C ILE A 62 2.66 1.76 4.79
N GLY A 63 1.84 1.94 5.82
CA GLY A 63 2.30 2.12 7.20
C GLY A 63 3.15 0.95 7.68
N ARG A 64 2.69 -0.28 7.45
CA ARG A 64 3.44 -1.51 7.79
C ARG A 64 4.76 -1.60 7.02
N MET A 65 4.79 -1.24 5.73
CA MET A 65 6.02 -1.17 4.93
C MET A 65 7.01 -0.13 5.48
N VAL A 66 6.50 1.03 5.90
CA VAL A 66 7.30 2.09 6.53
C VAL A 66 7.89 1.62 7.85
N ASP A 67 7.12 0.89 8.67
CA ASP A 67 7.61 0.37 9.93
C ASP A 67 8.69 -0.70 9.73
N ASP A 68 8.54 -1.59 8.73
CA ASP A 68 9.59 -2.52 8.29
C ASP A 68 10.86 -1.77 7.83
N ALA A 69 10.72 -0.71 7.05
CA ALA A 69 11.85 0.13 6.63
C ALA A 69 12.54 0.84 7.81
N LYS A 70 11.78 1.37 8.76
CA LYS A 70 12.33 2.00 9.97
C LYS A 70 13.06 0.98 10.83
N ALA A 71 12.53 -0.23 10.97
CA ALA A 71 13.17 -1.32 11.72
C ALA A 71 14.54 -1.70 11.13
N LYS A 72 14.74 -1.49 9.82
CA LYS A 72 16.03 -1.67 9.13
C LYS A 72 16.92 -0.42 9.12
N GLY A 73 16.50 0.66 9.81
CA GLY A 73 17.24 1.92 9.89
C GLY A 73 17.24 2.73 8.60
N ALA A 74 16.31 2.49 7.69
CA ALA A 74 16.19 3.26 6.45
C ALA A 74 15.51 4.62 6.71
N ASN A 75 15.83 5.62 5.89
CA ASN A 75 15.15 6.92 5.87
C ASN A 75 14.32 7.16 4.60
N ALA A 76 14.45 6.27 3.60
CA ALA A 76 13.67 6.29 2.37
C ALA A 76 13.32 4.89 1.85
N VAL A 77 12.27 4.81 1.04
CA VAL A 77 11.89 3.64 0.24
C VAL A 77 11.78 4.07 -1.22
N ILE A 78 12.55 3.45 -2.09
CA ILE A 78 12.55 3.65 -3.55
C ILE A 78 11.85 2.47 -4.24
N CYS A 79 11.53 2.63 -5.52
CA CYS A 79 10.81 1.63 -6.32
C CYS A 79 9.53 1.13 -5.65
N MET A 80 8.84 1.99 -4.91
CA MET A 80 7.64 1.61 -4.19
C MET A 80 6.55 1.16 -5.17
N ARG A 81 5.85 0.08 -4.83
CA ARG A 81 4.72 -0.46 -5.59
C ARG A 81 3.58 -0.80 -4.64
N LEU A 82 2.36 -0.66 -5.17
CA LEU A 82 1.16 -1.22 -4.58
C LEU A 82 0.62 -2.27 -5.54
N GLU A 83 0.34 -3.45 -5.00
CA GLU A 83 -0.32 -4.52 -5.74
C GLU A 83 -1.53 -5.01 -4.97
N THR A 84 -2.49 -5.57 -5.69
CA THR A 84 -3.67 -6.20 -5.12
C THR A 84 -3.83 -7.58 -5.69
N SER A 85 -4.03 -8.58 -4.83
CA SER A 85 -4.23 -9.97 -5.23
C SER A 85 -5.44 -10.58 -4.55
N SER A 86 -6.23 -11.36 -5.30
CA SER A 86 -7.31 -12.16 -4.70
C SER A 86 -6.69 -13.35 -3.97
N VAL A 87 -6.78 -13.36 -2.65
CA VAL A 87 -6.16 -14.42 -1.82
C VAL A 87 -7.15 -15.54 -1.47
N MET A 88 -8.45 -15.24 -1.48
CA MET A 88 -9.51 -16.22 -1.27
C MET A 88 -10.82 -15.74 -1.91
N THR A 89 -11.80 -16.63 -1.98
CA THR A 89 -13.17 -16.22 -2.30
C THR A 89 -13.58 -15.11 -1.34
N ASN A 90 -13.91 -13.94 -1.89
CA ASN A 90 -14.32 -12.77 -1.11
C ASN A 90 -13.25 -12.16 -0.20
N ALA A 91 -11.95 -12.32 -0.48
CA ALA A 91 -10.96 -11.43 0.12
C ALA A 91 -9.79 -11.13 -0.82
N SER A 92 -9.32 -9.89 -0.75
CA SER A 92 -8.17 -9.41 -1.50
C SER A 92 -7.10 -8.87 -0.55
N GLU A 93 -5.86 -9.23 -0.81
CA GLU A 93 -4.70 -8.60 -0.19
C GLU A 93 -4.34 -7.34 -0.95
N ILE A 94 -4.01 -6.28 -0.22
CA ILE A 94 -3.26 -5.13 -0.73
C ILE A 94 -1.86 -5.20 -0.11
N ILE A 95 -0.84 -5.24 -0.95
CA ILE A 95 0.57 -5.24 -0.54
C ILE A 95 1.25 -3.96 -1.03
N ALA A 96 1.92 -3.27 -0.12
CA ALA A 96 2.89 -2.23 -0.41
C ALA A 96 4.29 -2.81 -0.24
N TYR A 97 5.17 -2.60 -1.22
CA TYR A 97 6.55 -3.05 -1.13
C TYR A 97 7.50 -2.13 -1.88
N GLY A 98 8.79 -2.26 -1.59
CA GLY A 98 9.85 -1.50 -2.26
C GLY A 98 11.23 -1.84 -1.70
N THR A 99 12.19 -0.97 -1.98
CA THR A 99 13.57 -1.12 -1.51
C THR A 99 13.89 -0.01 -0.51
N ALA A 100 14.22 -0.40 0.71
CA ALA A 100 14.61 0.51 1.77
C ALA A 100 16.08 0.93 1.62
N VAL A 101 16.35 2.21 1.78
CA VAL A 101 17.66 2.83 1.61
C VAL A 101 17.89 3.96 2.62
N ILE A 102 19.16 4.31 2.83
CA ILE A 102 19.55 5.59 3.42
C ILE A 102 19.93 6.53 2.27
N VAL A 103 19.27 7.67 2.19
CA VAL A 103 19.60 8.75 1.26
C VAL A 103 20.06 10.00 2.00
N GLU A 104 20.96 10.75 1.38
CA GLU A 104 21.43 12.07 1.83
C GLU A 104 21.13 13.11 0.75
#